data_AF-R0MAT3-F1
#
_entry.id   AF-R0MAT3-F1
#
_cell.length_a   1.000
_cell.length_b   1.000
_cell.length_c   1.000
_cell.angle_alpha   90.00
_cell.angle_beta   90.00
_cell.angle_gamma   90.00
#
_symmetry.space_group_name_H-M   'P 1'
#
loop_
_entity.id
_entity.type
_entity.pdbx_description
1 polymer ?
#
loop_
_entity_poly.entity_id
_entity_poly.type
_entity_poly.pdbx_seq_one_letter_code
_entity_poly.pdbx_strand_id
1 'polypeptide(L)'
;MNIDLAKSTLLDKNTHIAKKMRSLFYLRNIKTEESAQILCEAFKDTSILLKHEVAYVLGQMLLDCTIPVLIEVLNNENEDEIVRHEAGEALGNFPFSEKIAQILEKNIKSNSKPVSETCFIAFNKIN
;
A
#
# COMPACT_ATOMS: atom_id res chain seq x y z
N MET A 1 -9.06 6.42 20.84
CA MET A 1 -7.78 6.37 20.10
C MET A 1 -7.59 7.73 19.44
N ASN A 2 -6.36 8.26 19.40
CA ASN A 2 -6.00 9.48 18.67
C ASN A 2 -4.85 9.14 17.68
N ILE A 3 -4.43 10.10 16.86
CA ILE A 3 -3.39 9.89 15.83
C ILE A 3 -2.06 9.45 16.47
N ASP A 4 -1.61 10.13 17.53
CA ASP A 4 -0.34 9.82 18.21
C ASP A 4 -0.30 8.39 18.79
N LEU A 5 -1.41 7.97 19.43
CA LEU A 5 -1.53 6.62 19.97
C LEU A 5 -1.59 5.59 18.85
N ALA A 6 -2.30 5.88 17.75
CA ALA A 6 -2.35 4.99 16.61
C ALA A 6 -0.98 4.85 15.93
N LYS A 7 -0.24 5.97 15.75
CA LYS A 7 1.13 5.98 15.24
C LYS A 7 2.06 5.13 16.09
N SER A 8 2.12 5.41 17.39
CA SER A 8 3.00 4.68 18.31
C SER A 8 2.66 3.18 18.39
N THR A 9 1.37 2.83 18.38
CA THR A 9 0.92 1.43 18.36
C THR A 9 1.24 0.73 17.04
N LEU A 10 1.07 1.39 15.90
CA LEU A 10 1.32 0.82 14.58
C LEU A 10 2.82 0.56 14.35
N LEU A 11 3.66 1.54 14.71
CA LEU A 11 5.09 1.52 14.41
C LEU A 11 5.95 0.81 15.48
N ASP A 12 5.36 0.42 16.62
CA ASP A 12 6.07 -0.36 17.64
C ASP A 12 6.29 -1.81 17.19
N LYS A 13 7.56 -2.23 17.14
CA LYS A 13 7.96 -3.60 16.76
C LYS A 13 7.41 -4.67 17.69
N ASN A 14 7.16 -4.35 18.96
CA ASN A 14 6.73 -5.32 19.97
C ASN A 14 5.20 -5.42 20.11
N THR A 15 4.46 -4.52 19.47
CA THR A 15 3.00 -4.51 19.54
C THR A 15 2.41 -5.67 18.74
N HIS A 16 1.52 -6.44 19.38
CA HIS A 16 0.82 -7.55 18.75
C HIS A 16 0.02 -7.10 17.50
N ILE A 17 0.02 -7.93 16.45
CA ILE A 17 -0.56 -7.62 15.13
C ILE A 17 -2.02 -7.12 15.21
N ALA A 18 -2.85 -7.72 16.07
CA ALA A 18 -4.25 -7.30 16.26
C ALA A 18 -4.42 -5.85 16.77
N LYS A 19 -3.43 -5.30 17.50
CA LYS A 19 -3.44 -3.87 17.90
C LYS A 19 -2.95 -2.96 16.77
N LYS A 20 -1.94 -3.42 16.00
CA LYS A 20 -1.49 -2.73 14.78
C LYS A 20 -2.63 -2.59 13.77
N MET A 21 -3.35 -3.68 13.49
CA MET A 21 -4.50 -3.66 12.57
C MET A 21 -5.60 -2.70 12.99
N ARG A 22 -5.92 -2.64 14.30
CA ARG A 22 -6.87 -1.65 14.83
C ARG A 22 -6.41 -0.21 14.61
N SER A 23 -5.11 0.04 14.78
CA SER A 23 -4.51 1.37 14.55
C SER A 23 -4.48 1.73 13.07
N LEU A 24 -4.16 0.76 12.20
CA LEU A 24 -4.16 0.88 10.75
C LEU A 24 -5.54 1.27 10.21
N PHE A 25 -6.60 0.54 10.60
CA PHE A 25 -7.96 0.87 10.17
C PHE A 25 -8.47 2.18 10.75
N TYR A 26 -8.06 2.53 11.98
CA TYR A 26 -8.35 3.84 12.55
C TYR A 26 -7.73 4.98 11.73
N LEU A 27 -6.45 4.87 11.36
CA LEU A 27 -5.76 5.85 10.51
C LEU A 27 -6.41 5.95 9.12
N ARG A 28 -6.76 4.81 8.50
CA ARG A 28 -7.50 4.79 7.23
C ARG A 28 -8.80 5.57 7.30
N ASN A 29 -9.55 5.42 8.39
CA ASN A 29 -10.85 6.10 8.55
C ASN A 29 -10.71 7.61 8.79
N ILE A 30 -9.57 8.08 9.30
CA ILE A 30 -9.29 9.52 9.43
C ILE A 30 -9.07 10.16 8.05
N LYS A 31 -8.40 9.45 7.14
CA LYS A 31 -8.21 9.85 5.74
C LYS A 31 -7.59 11.26 5.57
N THR A 32 -6.59 11.58 6.38
CA THR A 32 -5.75 12.78 6.24
C THR A 32 -4.39 12.44 5.66
N GLU A 33 -3.71 13.44 5.09
CA GLU A 33 -2.32 13.28 4.63
C GLU A 33 -1.39 12.79 5.75
N GLU A 34 -1.52 13.33 6.97
CA GLU A 34 -0.78 12.87 8.15
C GLU A 34 -1.02 11.37 8.42
N SER A 35 -2.28 10.93 8.40
CA SER A 35 -2.60 9.52 8.62
C SER A 35 -2.03 8.60 7.54
N ALA A 36 -2.01 9.06 6.29
CA ALA A 36 -1.42 8.34 5.17
C ALA A 36 0.10 8.26 5.27
N GLN A 37 0.78 9.34 5.66
CA GLN A 37 2.22 9.34 5.87
C GLN A 37 2.62 8.35 6.98
N ILE A 38 1.86 8.29 8.07
CA ILE A 38 2.06 7.30 9.14
C ILE A 38 1.91 5.87 8.63
N LEU A 39 0.89 5.61 7.79
CA LEU A 39 0.69 4.30 7.16
C LEU A 39 1.86 3.96 6.22
N CYS A 40 2.36 4.91 5.44
CA CYS A 40 3.55 4.71 4.60
C CYS A 40 4.79 4.34 5.42
N GLU A 41 4.98 4.91 6.62
CA GLU A 41 6.10 4.53 7.51
C GLU A 41 6.05 3.05 7.92
N ALA A 42 4.86 2.44 7.96
CA ALA A 42 4.65 1.05 8.39
C ALA A 42 5.13 -0.01 7.37
N PHE A 43 5.49 0.37 6.14
CA PHE A 43 6.18 -0.54 5.20
C PHE A 43 7.56 -0.99 5.69
N LYS A 44 8.11 -0.36 6.73
CA LYS A 44 9.38 -0.79 7.39
C LYS A 44 9.20 -1.96 8.35
N ASP A 45 7.96 -2.43 8.57
CA ASP A 45 7.68 -3.58 9.42
C ASP A 45 8.13 -4.90 8.77
N THR A 46 8.37 -5.93 9.57
CA THR A 46 8.75 -7.26 9.07
C THR A 46 7.54 -8.12 8.71
N SER A 47 6.34 -7.76 9.16
CA SER A 47 5.11 -8.50 8.89
C SER A 47 4.62 -8.27 7.46
N ILE A 48 4.71 -9.31 6.62
CA ILE A 48 4.13 -9.33 5.26
C ILE A 48 2.63 -8.97 5.31
N LEU A 49 1.88 -9.59 6.23
CA LEU A 49 0.47 -9.31 6.44
C LEU A 49 0.19 -7.83 6.73
N LEU A 50 1.00 -7.19 7.60
CA LEU A 50 0.81 -5.78 7.89
C LEU A 50 1.09 -4.90 6.66
N LYS A 51 2.19 -5.16 5.95
CA LYS A 51 2.58 -4.37 4.78
C LYS A 51 1.58 -4.49 3.64
N HIS A 52 1.06 -5.69 3.40
CA HIS A 52 -0.07 -5.92 2.50
C HIS A 52 -1.26 -5.05 2.92
N GLU A 53 -1.68 -5.15 4.19
CA GLU A 53 -2.86 -4.40 4.66
C GLU A 53 -2.65 -2.87 4.58
N VAL A 54 -1.41 -2.40 4.75
CA VAL A 54 -1.04 -0.99 4.54
C VAL A 54 -1.32 -0.60 3.08
N ALA A 55 -0.79 -1.34 2.10
CA ALA A 55 -1.04 -1.05 0.69
C ALA A 55 -2.54 -1.04 0.37
N TYR A 56 -3.28 -2.03 0.86
CA TYR A 56 -4.72 -2.13 0.70
C TYR A 56 -5.44 -0.87 1.18
N VAL A 57 -5.18 -0.44 2.43
CA VAL A 57 -5.84 0.77 2.96
C VAL A 57 -5.40 2.05 2.29
N LEU A 58 -4.15 2.16 1.83
CA LEU A 58 -3.72 3.32 1.06
C LEU A 58 -4.46 3.40 -0.28
N GLY A 59 -4.72 2.26 -0.93
CA GLY A 59 -5.58 2.16 -2.11
C GLY A 59 -7.04 2.53 -1.86
N GLN A 60 -7.55 2.32 -0.64
CA GLN A 60 -8.89 2.81 -0.24
C GLN A 60 -8.91 4.32 0.06
N MET A 61 -7.79 4.86 0.55
CA MET A 61 -7.67 6.27 0.91
C MET A 61 -7.57 7.19 -0.31
N LEU A 62 -6.95 6.74 -1.41
CA LEU A 62 -6.83 7.53 -2.65
C LEU A 62 -6.24 8.93 -2.41
N LEU A 63 -5.20 9.01 -1.57
CA LEU A 63 -4.47 10.26 -1.32
C LEU A 63 -3.20 10.29 -2.17
N ASP A 64 -3.06 11.28 -3.05
CA ASP A 64 -1.96 11.35 -4.02
C ASP A 64 -0.56 11.32 -3.38
N CYS A 65 -0.43 11.78 -2.13
CA CYS A 65 0.82 11.74 -1.37
C CYS A 65 1.36 10.31 -1.16
N THR A 66 0.53 9.27 -1.33
CA THR A 66 0.92 7.85 -1.13
C THR A 66 1.43 7.20 -2.40
N ILE A 67 1.10 7.76 -3.58
CA ILE A 67 1.47 7.21 -4.89
C ILE A 67 2.98 6.92 -5.01
N PRO A 68 3.90 7.80 -4.58
CA PRO A 68 5.33 7.51 -4.66
C PRO A 68 5.74 6.25 -3.92
N VAL A 69 5.20 6.03 -2.72
CA VAL A 69 5.50 4.85 -1.89
C VAL A 69 4.89 3.59 -2.48
N LEU A 70 3.66 3.63 -2.99
CA LEU A 70 3.04 2.49 -3.67
C LEU A 70 3.84 2.05 -4.91
N ILE A 71 4.35 3.01 -5.69
CA ILE A 71 5.23 2.73 -6.84
C ILE A 71 6.56 2.12 -6.38
N GLU A 72 7.15 2.63 -5.29
CA GLU A 72 8.38 2.08 -4.71
C GLU A 72 8.19 0.61 -4.29
N VAL A 73 7.12 0.33 -3.56
CA VAL A 73 6.77 -1.03 -3.09
C VAL A 73 6.55 -1.98 -4.26
N LEU A 74 5.74 -1.59 -5.26
CA LEU A 74 5.47 -2.43 -6.43
C LEU A 74 6.75 -2.82 -7.20
N ASN A 75 7.69 -1.87 -7.35
CA ASN A 75 8.93 -2.08 -8.09
C ASN A 75 10.07 -2.71 -7.25
N ASN A 76 9.88 -2.91 -5.94
CA ASN A 76 10.90 -3.49 -5.09
C ASN A 76 10.94 -5.02 -5.23
N GLU A 77 11.84 -5.55 -6.05
CA GLU A 77 12.00 -7.01 -6.24
C GLU A 77 12.48 -7.76 -4.99
N ASN A 78 12.93 -7.06 -3.94
CA ASN A 78 13.25 -7.68 -2.64
C ASN A 78 12.06 -7.69 -1.67
N GLU A 79 10.94 -7.09 -2.05
CA GLU A 79 9.71 -7.14 -1.27
C GLU A 79 8.90 -8.39 -1.62
N ASP A 80 8.15 -8.90 -0.64
CA ASP A 80 7.29 -10.06 -0.81
C ASP A 80 6.23 -9.81 -1.89
N GLU A 81 6.00 -10.80 -2.75
CA GLU A 81 5.07 -10.67 -3.88
C GLU A 81 3.64 -10.34 -3.45
N ILE A 82 3.25 -10.73 -2.23
CA ILE A 82 1.94 -10.43 -1.66
C ILE A 82 1.79 -8.93 -1.39
N VAL A 83 2.83 -8.30 -0.84
CA VAL A 83 2.83 -6.86 -0.61
C VAL A 83 2.88 -6.08 -1.93
N ARG A 84 3.67 -6.59 -2.89
CA ARG A 84 3.81 -5.98 -4.21
C ARG A 84 2.53 -6.01 -5.02
N HIS A 85 1.81 -7.14 -5.07
CA HIS A 85 0.54 -7.20 -5.80
C HIS A 85 -0.45 -6.20 -5.21
N GLU A 86 -0.50 -6.09 -3.88
CA GLU A 86 -1.43 -5.20 -3.20
C GLU A 86 -1.12 -3.73 -3.49
N ALA A 87 0.16 -3.37 -3.61
CA ALA A 87 0.55 -2.04 -4.09
C ALA A 87 0.12 -1.79 -5.55
N GLY A 88 0.19 -2.81 -6.41
CA GLY A 88 -0.33 -2.73 -7.79
C GLY A 88 -1.85 -2.56 -7.84
N GLU A 89 -2.59 -3.30 -7.02
CA GLU A 89 -4.05 -3.17 -6.89
C GLU A 89 -4.43 -1.78 -6.37
N ALA A 90 -3.73 -1.31 -5.33
CA ALA A 90 -3.92 0.01 -4.75
C ALA A 90 -3.75 1.11 -5.80
N LEU A 91 -2.70 1.04 -6.63
CA LEU A 91 -2.48 1.97 -7.75
C LEU A 91 -3.63 1.92 -8.77
N GLY A 92 -4.18 0.75 -9.04
CA GLY A 92 -5.36 0.57 -9.91
C GLY A 92 -6.67 1.12 -9.35
N ASN A 93 -6.69 1.64 -8.12
CA ASN A 93 -7.85 2.34 -7.55
C ASN A 93 -7.82 3.86 -7.78
N PHE A 94 -6.65 4.42 -8.12
CA PHE A 94 -6.52 5.85 -8.40
C PHE A 94 -7.13 6.21 -9.77
N PRO A 95 -7.56 7.46 -9.95
CA PRO A 95 -7.90 7.98 -11.27
C PRO A 95 -6.74 7.82 -12.26
N PHE A 96 -7.08 7.78 -13.54
CA PHE A 96 -6.09 7.67 -14.60
C PHE A 96 -4.99 8.73 -14.45
N SER A 97 -3.75 8.26 -14.53
CA SER A 97 -2.54 9.07 -14.55
C SER A 97 -1.55 8.36 -15.46
N GLU A 98 -0.95 9.08 -16.40
CA GLU A 98 0.02 8.52 -17.33
C GLU A 98 1.18 7.82 -16.58
N LYS A 99 1.61 8.42 -15.46
CA LYS A 99 2.63 7.83 -14.58
C LYS A 99 2.17 6.49 -13.99
N ILE A 100 0.92 6.38 -13.52
CA ILE A 100 0.40 5.13 -12.95
C ILE A 100 0.27 4.08 -14.06
N ALA A 101 -0.30 4.46 -15.20
CA ALA A 101 -0.47 3.56 -16.34
C ALA A 101 0.87 2.97 -16.81
N GLN A 102 1.91 3.80 -16.98
CA GLN A 102 3.25 3.34 -17.35
C GLN A 102 3.86 2.35 -16.34
N ILE A 103 3.66 2.61 -15.04
CA ILE A 103 4.18 1.73 -13.98
C ILE A 103 3.45 0.39 -13.95
N LEU A 104 2.11 0.40 -14.10
CA LEU A 104 1.32 -0.83 -14.16
C LEU A 104 1.68 -1.64 -15.41
N GLU A 105 1.75 -1.00 -16.58
CA GLU A 105 2.12 -1.65 -17.85
C GLU A 105 3.49 -2.32 -17.77
N LYS A 106 4.48 -1.63 -17.20
CA LYS A 106 5.82 -2.19 -16.96
C LYS A 106 5.75 -3.47 -16.12
N ASN A 107 4.95 -3.48 -15.05
CA ASN A 107 4.88 -4.59 -14.11
C ASN A 107 3.98 -5.75 -14.58
N ILE A 108 3.25 -5.62 -15.69
CA ILE A 108 2.59 -6.76 -16.36
C ILE A 108 3.60 -7.87 -16.71
N LYS A 109 4.85 -7.50 -16.99
CA LYS A 109 5.94 -8.43 -17.32
C LYS A 109 6.74 -8.93 -16.09
N SER A 110 6.25 -8.69 -14.88
CA SER A 110 6.90 -9.17 -13.66
C SER A 110 7.08 -10.69 -13.66
N ASN A 111 8.18 -11.17 -13.08
CA ASN A 111 8.42 -12.59 -12.88
C ASN A 111 7.50 -13.18 -11.78
N SER A 112 6.92 -12.34 -10.92
CA SER A 112 5.90 -12.75 -9.97
C SER A 112 4.54 -12.78 -10.65
N LYS A 113 3.91 -13.96 -10.65
CA LYS A 113 2.61 -14.18 -11.28
C LYS A 113 1.49 -13.35 -10.63
N PRO A 114 1.36 -13.28 -9.29
CA PRO A 114 0.41 -12.37 -8.62
C PRO A 114 0.58 -10.91 -9.03
N VAL A 115 1.82 -10.41 -9.09
CA VAL A 115 2.10 -9.02 -9.47
C VAL A 115 1.73 -8.77 -10.94
N SER A 116 2.14 -9.67 -11.84
CA SER A 116 1.85 -9.59 -13.27
C SER A 116 0.34 -9.55 -13.55
N GLU A 117 -0.43 -10.48 -12.97
CA GLU A 117 -1.88 -10.56 -13.16
C GLU A 117 -2.61 -9.35 -12.55
N THR A 118 -2.20 -8.93 -11.36
CA THR A 118 -2.79 -7.76 -10.70
C THR A 118 -2.55 -6.49 -11.50
N CYS A 119 -1.32 -6.28 -11.99
CA CYS A 119 -1.00 -5.11 -12.80
C CYS A 119 -1.74 -5.11 -14.14
N PHE A 120 -1.97 -6.28 -14.74
CA PHE A 120 -2.79 -6.39 -15.95
C PHE A 120 -4.25 -5.98 -15.68
N ILE A 121 -4.85 -6.46 -14.59
CA ILE A 121 -6.22 -6.10 -14.22
C ILE A 121 -6.31 -4.59 -13.91
N ALA A 122 -5.38 -4.07 -13.09
CA ALA A 122 -5.31 -2.67 -12.71
C ALA A 122 -5.13 -1.74 -13.92
N PHE A 123 -4.23 -2.08 -14.85
CA PHE A 123 -4.00 -1.30 -16.07
C PHE A 123 -5.26 -1.24 -16.96
N ASN A 124 -5.94 -2.37 -17.16
CA ASN A 124 -7.19 -2.40 -17.93
C ASN A 124 -8.36 -1.71 -17.21
N LYS A 125 -8.31 -1.59 -15.89
CA LYS A 125 -9.35 -0.90 -15.11
C LYS A 125 -9.26 0.62 -15.23
N ILE A 126 -8.05 1.17 -15.33
CA ILE A 126 -7.83 2.63 -15.35
C ILE A 126 -7.72 3.23 -16.76
N ASN A 127 -7.54 2.39 -17.79
CA ASN A 127 -7.54 2.79 -19.21
C ASN A 127 -8.93 2.66 -19.83
#